data_AF-X1JAZ6-F1
#
_entry.id   AF-X1JAZ6-F1
#
_cell.length_a   1.000
_cell.length_b   1.000
_cell.length_c   1.000
_cell.angle_alpha   90.00
_cell.angle_beta   90.00
_cell.angle_gamma   90.00
#
_symmetry.space_group_name_H-M   'P 1'
#
loop_
_entity.id
_entity.type
_entity.pdbx_description
1 polymer ?
#
loop_
_entity_poly.entity_id
_entity_poly.type
_entity_poly.pdbx_seq_one_letter_code
_entity_poly.pdbx_strand_id
1 'polypeptide(L)'
;MLLKFLNNRGHFDYLFAPTSRSKENLLKEGIEENRIYITGNTIVDATLQHLEISNHNSHNAKSLIKRLNTSDYIFLTLHRQSNVDSKRQLKMILEEIVKIPKEYGLEIIFPMHPRTKKMISEYNLGRYVERGKGILATEAVGYLDCVQLESRAKLIMTDSCVFFNNVASYECSIP
;
A
#
# COMPACT_ATOMS: atom_id res chain seq x y z
N MET A 1 -11.81 -0.04 -7.64
CA MET A 1 -11.49 0.65 -8.90
C MET A 1 -12.80 0.91 -9.63
N LEU A 2 -13.06 2.11 -10.18
CA LEU A 2 -14.23 2.30 -11.02
C LEU A 2 -13.90 1.82 -12.45
N LEU A 3 -14.44 0.67 -12.87
CA LEU A 3 -14.28 0.21 -14.24
C LEU A 3 -15.28 0.93 -15.13
N LYS A 4 -14.77 1.52 -16.21
CA LYS A 4 -15.53 2.34 -17.15
C LYS A 4 -15.40 1.74 -18.54
N PHE A 5 -16.51 1.37 -19.17
CA PHE A 5 -16.53 0.94 -20.56
C PHE A 5 -17.04 2.08 -21.44
N LEU A 6 -16.16 2.55 -22.34
CA LEU A 6 -16.45 3.63 -23.28
C LEU A 6 -17.17 3.09 -24.51
N ASN A 7 -18.14 3.85 -24.98
CA ASN A 7 -18.74 3.65 -26.30
C ASN A 7 -18.01 4.48 -27.38
N ASN A 8 -18.35 4.22 -28.64
CA ASN A 8 -17.79 4.91 -29.80
C ASN A 8 -18.12 6.42 -29.86
N ARG A 9 -18.88 6.96 -28.89
CA ARG A 9 -19.23 8.39 -28.77
C ARG A 9 -18.59 9.06 -27.55
N GLY A 10 -17.68 8.38 -26.85
CA GLY A 10 -16.97 8.95 -25.70
C GLY A 10 -17.79 8.99 -24.39
N HIS A 11 -18.93 8.31 -24.33
CA HIS A 11 -19.73 8.18 -23.12
C HIS A 11 -19.55 6.80 -22.47
N PHE A 12 -19.68 6.75 -21.14
CA PHE A 12 -19.64 5.50 -20.39
C PHE A 12 -21.02 4.83 -20.44
N ASP A 13 -21.08 3.61 -20.96
CA ASP A 13 -22.31 2.81 -21.01
C ASP A 13 -22.51 2.03 -19.72
N TYR A 14 -21.41 1.57 -19.11
CA TYR A 14 -21.41 0.78 -17.89
C TYR A 14 -20.35 1.31 -16.91
N LEU A 15 -20.78 1.60 -15.68
CA LEU A 15 -19.96 2.05 -14.58
C LEU A 15 -20.06 1.03 -13.44
N PHE A 16 -18.96 0.36 -13.15
CA PHE A 16 -18.89 -0.61 -12.06
C PHE A 16 -18.38 0.05 -10.79
N ALA A 17 -19.32 0.36 -9.89
CA ALA A 17 -19.08 1.02 -8.62
C ALA A 17 -18.63 -0.01 -7.56
N PRO A 18 -17.53 0.24 -6.83
CA PRO A 18 -17.05 -0.70 -5.82
C PRO A 18 -17.90 -0.71 -4.55
N THR A 19 -18.67 0.35 -4.28
CA THR A 19 -19.50 0.48 -3.08
C THR A 19 -20.77 1.27 -3.40
N SER A 20 -21.79 1.15 -2.54
CA SER A 20 -23.00 1.98 -2.61
C SER A 20 -22.68 3.47 -2.53
N ARG A 21 -21.70 3.87 -1.71
CA ARG A 21 -21.22 5.25 -1.63
C ARG A 21 -20.64 5.75 -2.96
N SER A 22 -19.93 4.89 -3.68
CA SER A 22 -19.44 5.24 -5.04
C SER A 22 -20.59 5.41 -6.02
N LYS A 23 -21.65 4.59 -5.92
CA LYS A 23 -22.88 4.78 -6.71
C LYS A 23 -23.54 6.12 -6.38
N GLU A 24 -23.69 6.47 -5.09
CA GLU A 24 -24.27 7.76 -4.67
C GLU A 24 -23.48 8.96 -5.21
N ASN A 25 -22.15 8.89 -5.21
CA ASN A 25 -21.32 9.95 -5.78
C ASN A 25 -21.58 10.12 -7.29
N LEU A 26 -21.68 9.01 -8.04
CA LEU A 26 -21.98 9.05 -9.47
C LEU A 26 -23.38 9.61 -9.76
N LEU A 27 -24.37 9.27 -8.93
CA LEU A 27 -25.72 9.84 -9.04
C LEU A 27 -25.70 11.36 -8.80
N LYS A 28 -24.91 11.85 -7.83
CA LYS A 28 -24.72 13.29 -7.58
C LYS A 28 -24.01 14.01 -8.72
N GLU A 29 -23.17 13.31 -9.48
CA GLU A 29 -22.52 13.81 -10.70
C GLU A 29 -23.45 13.81 -11.93
N GLY A 30 -24.70 13.37 -11.78
CA GLY A 30 -25.70 13.36 -12.85
C GLY A 30 -25.61 12.14 -13.77
N ILE A 31 -24.96 11.06 -13.34
CA ILE A 31 -24.90 9.81 -14.10
C ILE A 31 -26.20 9.03 -13.90
N GLU A 32 -26.82 8.63 -15.01
CA GLU A 32 -28.03 7.80 -15.04
C GLU A 32 -27.87 6.51 -14.24
N GLU A 33 -28.83 6.20 -13.36
CA GLU A 33 -28.76 5.06 -12.46
C GLU A 33 -28.64 3.72 -13.19
N ASN A 34 -29.31 3.58 -14.34
CA ASN A 34 -29.29 2.37 -15.15
C ASN A 34 -27.92 2.03 -15.75
N ARG A 35 -26.93 2.92 -15.62
CA ARG A 35 -25.55 2.68 -16.05
C ARG A 35 -24.63 2.29 -14.89
N ILE A 36 -25.12 2.30 -13.65
CA ILE A 36 -24.29 2.12 -12.46
C ILE A 36 -24.59 0.76 -11.81
N TYR A 37 -23.56 -0.08 -11.72
CA TYR A 37 -23.64 -1.43 -11.18
C TYR A 37 -22.70 -1.55 -9.99
N ILE A 38 -23.23 -1.95 -8.82
CA ILE A 38 -22.38 -2.19 -7.66
C ILE A 38 -21.80 -3.61 -7.78
N THR A 39 -20.48 -3.72 -7.93
CA THR A 39 -19.79 -5.01 -8.16
C THR A 39 -18.82 -5.39 -7.07
N GLY A 40 -18.58 -4.50 -6.10
CA GLY A 40 -17.43 -4.65 -5.20
C GLY A 40 -16.12 -4.24 -5.88
N ASN A 41 -15.01 -4.40 -5.15
CA ASN A 41 -13.69 -3.97 -5.59
C ASN A 41 -12.87 -5.18 -6.05
N THR A 42 -12.57 -5.25 -7.34
CA THR A 42 -11.82 -6.37 -7.97
C THR A 42 -10.43 -6.61 -7.36
N ILE A 43 -9.88 -5.62 -6.64
CA ILE A 43 -8.63 -5.81 -5.89
C ILE A 43 -8.79 -6.84 -4.78
N VAL A 44 -9.97 -7.00 -4.19
CA VAL A 44 -10.21 -8.02 -3.14
C VAL A 44 -10.01 -9.40 -3.74
N ASP A 45 -10.64 -9.68 -4.88
CA ASP A 45 -10.52 -10.97 -5.58
C ASP A 45 -9.07 -11.24 -6.00
N ALA A 46 -8.43 -10.24 -6.61
CA ALA A 46 -7.03 -10.35 -7.01
C ALA A 46 -6.13 -10.64 -5.81
N THR A 47 -6.31 -9.92 -4.70
CA THR A 47 -5.51 -10.07 -3.49
C THR A 47 -5.67 -11.45 -2.86
N LEU A 48 -6.90 -11.97 -2.76
CA LEU A 48 -7.15 -13.32 -2.25
C LEU A 48 -6.52 -14.41 -3.14
N GLN A 49 -6.67 -14.31 -4.46
CA GLN A 49 -6.06 -15.25 -5.41
C GLN A 49 -4.53 -15.22 -5.33
N HIS A 50 -3.94 -14.03 -5.26
CA HIS A 50 -2.49 -13.89 -5.20
C HIS A 50 -1.92 -14.27 -3.84
N LEU A 51 -2.71 -14.22 -2.76
CA LEU A 51 -2.28 -14.69 -1.44
C LEU A 51 -1.91 -16.18 -1.49
N GLU A 52 -2.76 -17.03 -2.05
CA GLU A 52 -2.48 -18.46 -2.20
C GLU A 52 -1.23 -18.71 -3.05
N ILE A 53 -1.13 -18.04 -4.20
CA ILE A 53 0.02 -18.16 -5.12
C ILE A 53 1.31 -17.71 -4.44
N SER A 54 1.26 -16.64 -3.66
CA SER A 54 2.43 -16.03 -3.02
C SER A 54 3.05 -16.90 -1.92
N ASN A 55 2.30 -17.84 -1.32
CA ASN A 55 2.82 -18.78 -0.32
C ASN A 55 3.96 -19.64 -0.90
N HIS A 56 3.87 -19.95 -2.20
CA HIS A 56 4.82 -20.78 -2.93
C HIS A 56 5.77 -19.98 -3.83
N ASN A 57 5.35 -18.80 -4.29
CA ASN A 57 6.06 -18.04 -5.32
C ASN A 57 6.67 -16.70 -4.84
N SER A 58 6.56 -16.35 -3.55
CA SER A 58 7.36 -15.24 -3.00
C SER A 58 8.81 -15.68 -2.79
N HIS A 59 9.75 -14.91 -3.32
CA HIS A 59 11.17 -15.25 -3.31
C HIS A 59 11.92 -14.47 -2.23
N ASN A 60 11.54 -13.22 -2.00
CA ASN A 60 12.25 -12.31 -1.12
C ASN A 60 11.56 -12.15 0.24
N ALA A 61 10.23 -12.25 0.31
CA ALA A 61 9.47 -11.98 1.55
C ALA A 61 10.00 -12.75 2.76
N LYS A 62 10.19 -14.08 2.63
CA LYS A 62 10.72 -14.93 3.72
C LYS A 62 12.14 -14.52 4.12
N SER A 63 12.98 -14.14 3.17
CA SER A 63 14.34 -13.67 3.43
C SER A 63 14.35 -12.35 4.19
N LEU A 64 13.46 -11.42 3.82
CA LEU A 64 13.32 -10.13 4.51
C LEU A 64 12.82 -10.30 5.94
N ILE A 65 11.80 -11.13 6.16
CA ILE A 65 11.27 -11.42 7.51
C ILE A 65 12.36 -12.05 8.39
N LYS A 66 13.17 -12.97 7.87
CA LYS A 66 14.28 -13.59 8.62
C LYS A 66 15.38 -12.63 9.06
N ARG A 67 15.47 -11.43 8.45
CA ARG A 67 16.43 -10.39 8.83
C ARG A 67 15.96 -9.54 10.00
N LEU A 68 14.72 -9.74 10.44
CA LEU A 68 14.16 -9.12 11.63
C LEU A 68 14.59 -9.90 12.89
N ASN A 69 14.70 -9.17 14.00
CA ASN A 69 14.93 -9.71 15.33
C ASN A 69 13.63 -10.24 15.95
N THR A 70 12.48 -9.81 15.43
CA THR A 70 11.12 -10.19 15.87
C THR A 70 10.28 -10.64 14.67
N SER A 71 9.34 -11.56 14.91
CA SER A 71 8.33 -11.96 13.91
C SER A 71 7.28 -10.87 13.67
N ASP A 72 7.10 -9.97 14.64
CA ASP A 72 6.12 -8.89 14.58
C ASP A 72 6.75 -7.64 13.95
N TYR A 73 6.17 -7.19 12.84
CA TYR A 73 6.65 -6.02 12.12
C TYR A 73 5.53 -5.19 11.50
N ILE A 74 5.91 -3.98 11.12
CA ILE A 74 5.10 -3.05 10.34
C ILE A 74 5.54 -3.14 8.89
N PHE A 75 4.59 -3.33 7.98
CA PHE A 75 4.84 -3.16 6.55
C PHE A 75 4.57 -1.71 6.15
N LEU A 76 5.60 -1.00 5.70
CA LEU A 76 5.52 0.40 5.33
C LEU A 76 5.57 0.58 3.81
N THR A 77 4.62 1.34 3.25
CA THR A 77 4.76 1.91 1.91
C THR A 77 4.51 3.42 1.92
N LEU A 78 5.38 4.15 1.23
CA LEU A 78 5.33 5.60 1.13
C LEU A 78 5.78 5.99 -0.26
N HIS A 79 4.92 6.61 -1.07
CA HIS A 79 5.24 6.98 -2.46
C HIS A 79 4.36 8.07 -3.07
N ARG A 80 3.33 8.58 -2.37
CA ARG A 80 2.50 9.67 -2.89
C ARG A 80 3.32 10.94 -3.01
N GLN A 81 3.14 11.62 -4.14
CA GLN A 81 3.81 12.89 -4.45
C GLN A 81 3.61 13.90 -3.32
N SER A 82 2.37 13.99 -2.82
CA SER A 82 1.98 14.86 -1.72
C SER A 82 2.70 14.58 -0.41
N ASN A 83 3.39 13.44 -0.25
CA ASN A 83 4.15 13.09 0.94
C ASN A 83 5.66 13.15 0.71
N VAL A 84 6.13 12.75 -0.48
CA VAL A 84 7.57 12.51 -0.72
C VAL A 84 8.29 13.64 -1.47
N ASP A 85 7.56 14.47 -2.24
CA ASP A 85 8.17 15.54 -3.06
C ASP A 85 8.50 16.81 -2.25
N SER A 86 8.00 16.91 -1.03
CA SER A 86 8.34 18.01 -0.12
C SER A 86 9.35 17.53 0.90
N LYS A 87 10.56 18.10 0.87
CA LYS A 87 11.61 17.79 1.85
C LYS A 87 11.13 17.92 3.29
N ARG A 88 10.37 18.98 3.59
CA ARG A 88 9.83 19.22 4.94
C ARG A 88 8.90 18.09 5.36
N GLN A 89 7.99 17.69 4.48
CA GLN A 89 6.97 16.70 4.79
C GLN A 89 7.55 15.29 4.88
N LEU A 90 8.38 14.90 3.90
CA LEU A 90 9.07 13.61 3.94
C LEU A 90 9.93 13.48 5.20
N LYS A 91 10.67 14.54 5.56
CA LYS A 91 11.46 14.57 6.80
C LYS A 91 10.58 14.37 8.03
N MET A 92 9.48 15.10 8.16
CA MET A 92 8.55 14.95 9.30
C MET A 92 8.00 13.52 9.41
N ILE A 93 7.59 12.93 8.28
CA ILE A 93 7.11 11.55 8.25
C ILE A 93 8.19 10.57 8.72
N LEU A 94 9.41 10.67 8.18
CA LEU A 94 10.52 9.80 8.55
C LEU A 94 10.97 10.00 10.00
N GLU A 95 10.87 11.22 10.53
CA GLU A 95 11.16 11.55 11.93
C GLU A 95 10.21 10.87 12.91
N GLU A 96 8.95 10.68 12.56
CA GLU A 96 8.00 9.94 13.39
C GLU A 96 8.18 8.43 13.22
N ILE A 97 8.36 7.95 11.98
CA ILE A 97 8.53 6.52 11.68
C ILE A 97 9.75 5.93 12.41
N VAL A 98 10.87 6.67 12.48
CA VAL A 98 12.11 6.19 13.11
C VAL A 98 11.99 5.97 14.63
N LYS A 99 10.96 6.55 15.27
CA LYS A 99 10.72 6.36 16.71
C LYS A 99 10.02 5.04 17.01
N ILE A 100 9.22 4.54 16.07
CA ILE A 100 8.32 3.40 16.28
C ILE A 100 9.05 2.14 16.77
N PRO A 101 10.18 1.71 16.17
CA PRO A 101 10.86 0.50 16.64
C PRO A 101 11.34 0.62 18.09
N LYS A 102 11.74 1.82 18.52
CA LYS A 102 12.21 2.06 19.89
C LYS A 102 11.04 2.16 20.88
N GLU A 103 9.94 2.81 20.49
CA GLU A 103 8.80 3.06 21.38
C GLU A 103 7.90 1.83 21.55
N TYR A 104 7.71 1.05 20.48
CA TYR A 104 6.76 -0.06 20.46
C TYR A 104 7.42 -1.44 20.31
N GLY A 105 8.74 -1.50 20.11
CA GLY A 105 9.46 -2.77 19.88
C GLY A 105 9.10 -3.44 18.55
N LEU A 106 8.50 -2.70 17.61
CA LEU A 106 8.07 -3.21 16.30
C LEU A 106 9.02 -2.74 15.20
N GLU A 107 9.71 -3.69 14.58
CA GLU A 107 10.55 -3.38 13.43
C GLU A 107 9.71 -3.07 12.18
N ILE A 108 10.30 -2.36 11.23
CA ILE A 108 9.62 -1.91 10.01
C ILE A 108 10.29 -2.54 8.81
N ILE A 109 9.53 -3.20 7.93
CA ILE A 109 9.97 -3.54 6.59
C ILE A 109 9.48 -2.44 5.64
N PHE A 110 10.42 -1.77 4.97
CA PHE A 110 10.13 -0.65 4.07
C PHE A 110 10.72 -0.89 2.67
N PRO A 111 10.00 -1.61 1.78
CA PRO A 111 10.39 -1.72 0.38
C PRO A 111 10.17 -0.37 -0.29
N MET A 112 11.25 0.36 -0.55
CA MET A 112 11.16 1.72 -1.02
C MET A 112 10.78 1.76 -2.50
N HIS A 113 9.67 2.43 -2.79
CA HIS A 113 9.35 2.81 -4.16
C HIS A 113 10.48 3.67 -4.76
N PRO A 114 10.84 3.52 -6.05
CA PRO A 114 11.94 4.27 -6.67
C PRO A 114 11.87 5.79 -6.47
N ARG A 115 10.65 6.35 -6.49
CA ARG A 115 10.41 7.78 -6.20
C ARG A 115 10.89 8.17 -4.80
N THR A 116 10.50 7.42 -3.78
CA THR A 116 10.80 7.74 -2.39
C THR A 116 12.28 7.56 -2.10
N LYS A 117 12.88 6.48 -2.62
CA LYS A 117 14.33 6.27 -2.57
C LYS A 117 15.09 7.45 -3.19
N LYS A 118 14.65 7.93 -4.37
CA LYS A 118 15.22 9.10 -5.03
C LYS A 118 15.15 10.35 -4.14
N MET A 119 13.96 10.67 -3.62
CA MET A 119 13.77 11.86 -2.77
C MET A 119 14.55 11.78 -1.44
N ILE A 120 14.62 10.62 -0.81
CA ILE A 120 15.44 10.41 0.41
C ILE A 120 16.91 10.73 0.14
N SER A 121 17.44 10.26 -1.00
CA SER A 121 18.80 10.56 -1.44
C SER A 121 18.99 12.05 -1.70
N GLU A 122 18.15 12.65 -2.54
CA GLU A 122 18.22 14.07 -2.92
C GLU A 122 18.13 15.02 -1.72
N TYR A 123 17.33 14.67 -0.71
CA TYR A 123 17.17 15.48 0.49
C TYR A 123 18.13 15.16 1.63
N ASN A 124 19.05 14.22 1.42
CA ASN A 124 20.02 13.73 2.42
C ASN A 124 19.33 13.22 3.70
N LEU A 125 18.27 12.42 3.54
CA LEU A 125 17.46 11.87 4.63
C LEU A 125 17.78 10.39 4.93
N GLY A 126 18.86 9.84 4.36
CA GLY A 126 19.23 8.43 4.51
C GLY A 126 19.36 7.96 5.97
N ARG A 127 19.83 8.84 6.86
CA ARG A 127 19.99 8.56 8.30
C ARG A 127 18.72 8.08 9.02
N TYR A 128 17.54 8.41 8.48
CA TYR A 128 16.26 8.05 9.09
C TYR A 128 15.84 6.62 8.76
N VAL A 129 16.38 6.01 7.71
CA VAL A 129 15.99 4.67 7.21
C VAL A 129 17.09 3.63 7.38
N GLU A 130 18.10 3.93 8.21
CA GLU A 130 19.20 3.01 8.50
C GLU A 130 18.74 1.80 9.32
N ARG A 131 19.34 0.63 9.07
CA ARG A 131 19.01 -0.62 9.76
C ARG A 131 19.13 -0.51 11.28
N GLY A 132 20.12 0.24 11.77
CA GLY A 132 20.34 0.47 13.20
C GLY A 132 19.18 1.19 13.91
N LYS A 133 18.19 1.70 13.18
CA LYS A 133 16.97 2.31 13.72
C LYS A 133 15.78 1.34 13.81
N GLY A 134 15.98 0.05 13.52
CA GLY A 134 14.90 -0.92 13.46
C GLY A 134 14.07 -0.85 12.17
N ILE A 135 14.57 -0.13 11.16
CA ILE A 135 13.95 -0.04 9.83
C ILE A 135 14.76 -0.86 8.83
N LEU A 136 14.16 -1.90 8.29
CA LEU A 136 14.66 -2.67 7.17
C LEU A 136 14.22 -2.02 5.85
N ALA A 137 14.93 -0.97 5.44
CA ALA A 137 14.73 -0.35 4.15
C ALA A 137 15.35 -1.21 3.04
N THR A 138 14.60 -1.48 1.97
CA THR A 138 15.04 -2.32 0.83
C THR A 138 14.71 -1.65 -0.50
N GLU A 139 15.22 -2.21 -1.59
CA GLU A 139 14.64 -1.94 -2.91
C GLU A 139 13.17 -2.38 -2.94
N ALA A 140 12.42 -1.83 -3.90
CA ALA A 140 11.08 -2.30 -4.21
C ALA A 140 11.10 -3.81 -4.51
N VAL A 141 10.13 -4.53 -3.95
CA VAL A 141 9.96 -5.97 -4.16
C VAL A 141 8.82 -6.25 -5.13
N GLY A 142 8.75 -7.48 -5.64
CA GLY A 142 7.68 -7.90 -6.53
C GLY A 142 6.31 -7.94 -5.82
N TYR A 143 5.22 -7.91 -6.60
CA TYR A 143 3.87 -7.88 -6.05
C TYR A 143 3.57 -9.06 -5.11
N LEU A 144 3.98 -10.28 -5.45
CA LEU A 144 3.80 -11.46 -4.61
C LEU A 144 4.58 -11.37 -3.29
N ASP A 145 5.74 -10.72 -3.30
CA ASP A 145 6.50 -10.46 -2.07
C ASP A 145 5.76 -9.43 -1.21
N CYS A 146 5.21 -8.36 -1.79
CA CYS A 146 4.37 -7.40 -1.05
C CYS A 146 3.16 -8.07 -0.41
N VAL A 147 2.43 -8.90 -1.16
CA VAL A 147 1.27 -9.67 -0.65
C VAL A 147 1.64 -10.53 0.55
N GLN A 148 2.80 -11.20 0.53
CA GLN A 148 3.26 -12.01 1.66
C GLN A 148 3.73 -11.20 2.85
N LEU A 149 4.35 -10.04 2.60
CA LEU A 149 4.76 -9.14 3.67
C LEU A 149 3.54 -8.47 4.32
N GLU A 150 2.56 -8.05 3.54
CA GLU A 150 1.30 -7.48 4.04
C GLU A 150 0.52 -8.48 4.88
N SER A 151 0.26 -9.67 4.34
CA SER A 151 -0.56 -10.69 5.03
C SER A 151 0.04 -11.21 6.34
N ARG A 152 1.35 -11.01 6.55
CA ARG A 152 2.05 -11.43 7.77
C ARG A 152 2.43 -10.26 8.67
N ALA A 153 2.19 -9.03 8.25
CA ALA A 153 2.48 -7.86 9.05
C ALA A 153 1.52 -7.78 10.23
N LYS A 154 2.03 -7.33 11.38
CA LYS A 154 1.17 -6.99 12.52
C LYS A 154 0.37 -5.72 12.26
N LEU A 155 0.93 -4.84 11.43
CA LEU A 155 0.37 -3.55 11.09
C LEU A 155 0.83 -3.13 9.70
N ILE A 156 -0.05 -2.47 8.96
CA ILE A 156 0.28 -1.88 7.66
C ILE A 156 0.21 -0.37 7.77
N MET A 157 1.32 0.31 7.46
CA MET A 157 1.39 1.77 7.36
C MET A 157 1.57 2.14 5.89
N THR A 158 0.59 2.79 5.28
CA THR A 158 0.58 2.94 3.82
C THR A 158 -0.03 4.25 3.36
N ASP A 159 0.57 4.87 2.37
CA ASP A 159 -0.10 5.89 1.56
C ASP A 159 -0.65 5.32 0.23
N SER A 160 -0.52 4.02 -0.02
CA SER A 160 -1.06 3.37 -1.23
C SER A 160 -2.55 3.09 -1.14
N CYS A 161 -3.32 3.56 -2.12
CA CYS A 161 -4.72 3.12 -2.25
C CYS A 161 -4.82 1.61 -2.48
N VAL A 162 -3.88 1.02 -3.23
CA VAL A 162 -3.92 -0.42 -3.54
C VAL A 162 -3.74 -1.23 -2.26
N PHE A 163 -2.66 -0.95 -1.52
CA PHE A 163 -2.38 -1.68 -0.29
C PHE A 163 -3.39 -1.37 0.81
N PHE A 164 -3.95 -0.15 0.87
CA PHE A 164 -5.06 0.15 1.76
C PHE A 164 -6.28 -0.76 1.53
N ASN A 165 -6.64 -1.01 0.26
CA ASN A 165 -7.74 -1.92 -0.05
C ASN A 165 -7.41 -3.38 0.25
N ASN A 166 -6.13 -3.78 0.21
CA ASN A 166 -5.70 -5.13 0.59
C ASN A 166 -5.86 -5.37 2.10
N VAL A 167 -5.65 -4.34 2.93
CA VAL A 167 -5.72 -4.51 4.39
C VAL A 167 -7.13 -4.94 4.83
N ALA A 168 -8.16 -4.42 4.17
CA ALA A 168 -9.55 -4.83 4.42
C ALA A 168 -9.78 -6.33 4.17
N SER A 169 -8.91 -6.99 3.40
CA SER A 169 -8.94 -8.43 3.13
C SER A 169 -8.15 -9.27 4.14
N TYR A 170 -7.29 -8.68 4.97
CA TYR A 170 -6.28 -9.41 5.75
C TYR A 170 -6.49 -9.42 7.28
N GLU A 171 -7.64 -8.98 7.81
CA GLU A 171 -7.88 -8.82 9.26
C GLU A 171 -6.76 -8.06 10.01
N CYS A 172 -5.97 -7.26 9.29
CA CYS A 172 -4.83 -6.54 9.85
C CYS A 172 -5.28 -5.14 10.31
N SER A 173 -4.71 -4.66 11.41
CA SER A 173 -5.06 -3.33 11.95
C SER A 173 -4.41 -2.21 11.13
N ILE A 174 -5.14 -1.12 10.89
CA ILE A 174 -4.64 0.12 10.30
C ILE A 174 -4.71 1.20 11.40
N PRO A 175 -3.61 1.90 11.75
CA PRO A 175 -3.64 3.02 12.69
C PRO A 175 -4.20 4.30 12.05
#